data_AF-A0A0S4TQA2-F1
#
_entry.id   AF-A0A0S4TQA2-F1
#
_cell.length_a   1.000
_cell.length_b   1.000
_cell.length_c   1.000
_cell.angle_alpha   90.00
_cell.angle_beta   90.00
_cell.angle_gamma   90.00
#
_symmetry.space_group_name_H-M   'P 1'
#
loop_
_entity.id
_entity.type
_entity.pdbx_description
1 polymer ?
#
loop_
_entity_poly.entity_id
_entity_poly.type
_entity_poly.pdbx_seq_one_letter_code
_entity_poly.pdbx_strand_id
1 'polypeptide(L)'
;MRFSTFTPLRRAIAVAATVAALAGCASTGASRFDVDSFLTAPDTVLAEALVNKDFLGATQLPAAECNALVKGHASQVVPIPAPADPRLPEASARQPFVIQPPASESVWLLLRSADGKPSCHGPLPAREFMGLVQRAAN
;
A
#
# COMPACT_ATOMS: atom_id res chain seq x y z
N MET A 1 69.79 6.22 44.69
CA MET A 1 69.36 6.85 45.96
C MET A 1 67.86 6.68 46.09
N ARG A 2 67.40 6.11 47.22
CA ARG A 2 66.00 5.96 47.59
C ARG A 2 65.44 7.33 48.02
N PHE A 3 64.16 7.59 47.82
CA PHE A 3 63.22 7.89 48.92
C PHE A 3 61.79 7.67 48.42
N SER A 4 61.12 6.74 49.09
CA SER A 4 59.68 6.51 49.05
C SER A 4 59.00 7.50 50.00
N THR A 5 57.81 7.98 49.64
CA THR A 5 56.79 8.27 50.66
C THR A 5 55.40 7.97 50.11
N PHE A 6 54.75 7.01 50.77
CA PHE A 6 53.33 6.67 50.71
C PHE A 6 52.48 7.83 51.26
N THR A 7 51.17 7.86 50.94
CA THR A 7 49.99 7.62 51.82
C THR A 7 48.72 8.25 51.17
N PRO A 8 47.48 8.07 51.67
CA PRO A 8 46.60 6.90 51.63
C PRO A 8 45.33 7.07 50.76
N LEU A 9 44.80 5.90 50.41
CA LEU A 9 43.44 5.55 50.03
C LEU A 9 42.33 6.37 50.75
N ARG A 10 41.44 7.01 49.98
CA ARG A 10 40.06 7.27 50.41
C ARG A 10 39.07 6.68 49.41
N ARG A 11 38.31 5.71 49.92
CA ARG A 11 37.16 5.08 49.29
C ARG A 11 36.13 6.14 48.90
N ALA A 12 35.69 6.12 47.64
CA ALA A 12 34.40 6.64 47.26
C ALA A 12 33.75 5.57 46.37
N ILE A 13 32.85 4.82 46.98
CA ILE A 13 31.92 3.92 46.30
C ILE A 13 30.93 4.81 45.57
N ALA A 14 31.01 4.86 44.25
CA ALA A 14 29.93 5.38 43.41
C ALA A 14 29.36 4.20 42.63
N VAL A 15 28.36 3.55 43.23
CA VAL A 15 27.45 2.65 42.50
C VAL A 15 26.59 3.55 41.63
N ALA A 16 26.98 3.75 40.37
CA ALA A 16 26.13 4.34 39.36
C ALA A 16 25.52 3.20 38.55
N ALA A 17 24.35 2.73 38.99
CA ALA A 17 23.49 1.88 38.19
C ALA A 17 22.89 2.73 37.06
N THR A 18 23.52 2.71 35.88
CA THR A 18 22.92 3.25 34.65
C THR A 18 22.05 2.16 34.03
N VAL A 19 20.80 2.10 34.47
CA VAL A 19 19.71 1.45 33.72
C VAL A 19 18.90 2.56 33.07
N ALA A 20 18.83 2.52 31.73
CA ALA A 20 17.93 3.21 30.79
C ALA A 20 18.75 3.74 29.61
N ALA A 21 18.43 3.48 28.35
CA ALA A 21 17.31 2.78 27.77
C ALA A 21 17.79 2.18 26.44
N LEU A 22 17.32 0.97 26.13
CA LEU A 22 17.23 0.55 24.74
C LEU A 22 16.27 1.55 24.08
N ALA A 23 16.82 2.57 23.42
CA ALA A 23 16.10 3.32 22.40
C ALA A 23 15.88 2.34 21.24
N GLY A 24 14.97 1.40 21.43
CA GLY A 24 14.28 0.80 20.31
C GLY A 24 13.60 1.97 19.61
N CYS A 25 14.13 2.35 18.44
CA CYS A 25 13.32 3.00 17.43
C CYS A 25 12.20 2.02 17.08
N ALA A 26 11.17 1.97 17.91
CA ALA A 26 9.84 1.67 17.46
C ALA A 26 9.48 2.83 16.53
N SER A 27 9.96 2.74 15.29
CA SER A 27 9.27 3.34 14.16
C SER A 27 7.82 2.97 14.39
N THR A 28 6.97 3.94 14.66
CA THR A 28 5.52 3.78 14.70
C THR A 28 5.13 3.25 13.33
N GLY A 29 5.18 1.92 13.19
CA GLY A 29 4.87 1.21 11.97
C GLY A 29 3.37 1.34 11.80
N ALA A 30 2.95 2.36 11.06
CA ALA A 30 1.62 2.38 10.50
C ALA A 30 1.41 1.01 9.84
N SER A 31 0.41 0.27 10.32
CA SER A 31 0.02 -1.01 9.72
C SER A 31 -0.23 -0.73 8.25
N ARG A 32 0.67 -1.20 7.36
CA ARG A 32 0.47 -1.04 5.92
C ARG A 32 -0.76 -1.85 5.54
N PHE A 33 -1.60 -1.29 4.68
CA PHE A 33 -2.73 -2.01 4.14
C PHE A 33 -2.23 -3.23 3.36
N ASP A 34 -2.74 -4.42 3.71
CA ASP A 34 -2.39 -5.66 3.04
C ASP A 34 -3.27 -5.85 1.80
N VAL A 35 -2.72 -5.46 0.65
CA VAL A 35 -3.41 -5.54 -0.65
C VAL A 35 -3.73 -6.98 -1.02
N ASP A 36 -2.82 -7.91 -0.77
CA ASP A 36 -2.99 -9.31 -1.17
C ASP A 36 -4.08 -9.98 -0.32
N SER A 37 -4.05 -9.75 0.99
CA SER A 37 -5.10 -10.23 1.89
C SER A 37 -6.47 -9.64 1.55
N PHE A 38 -6.54 -8.37 1.16
CA PHE A 38 -7.79 -7.75 0.74
C PHE A 38 -8.32 -8.38 -0.56
N LEU A 39 -7.49 -8.52 -1.60
CA LEU A 39 -7.93 -9.07 -2.88
C LEU A 39 -8.29 -10.55 -2.83
N THR A 40 -7.70 -11.31 -1.91
CA THR A 40 -7.95 -12.76 -1.73
C THR A 40 -9.07 -13.08 -0.75
N ALA A 41 -9.56 -12.09 0.01
CA ALA A 41 -10.64 -12.30 0.95
C ALA A 41 -11.93 -12.74 0.24
N PRO A 42 -12.64 -13.76 0.76
CA PRO A 42 -13.78 -14.38 0.07
C PRO A 42 -14.99 -13.44 -0.05
N ASP A 43 -15.11 -12.48 0.85
CA ASP A 43 -16.17 -11.48 0.93
C ASP A 43 -15.84 -10.21 0.16
N THR A 44 -14.59 -9.99 -0.24
CA THR A 44 -14.22 -8.80 -1.02
C THR A 44 -14.86 -8.86 -2.41
N VAL A 45 -15.57 -7.78 -2.73
CA VAL A 45 -16.19 -7.56 -4.04
C VAL A 45 -15.55 -6.39 -4.78
N LEU A 46 -15.69 -6.38 -6.10
CA LEU A 46 -15.13 -5.30 -6.93
C LEU A 46 -15.61 -3.91 -6.49
N ALA A 47 -16.91 -3.78 -6.15
CA ALA A 47 -17.48 -2.49 -5.72
C ALA A 47 -16.76 -1.91 -4.50
N GLU A 48 -16.40 -2.76 -3.53
CA GLU A 48 -15.63 -2.36 -2.34
C GLU A 48 -14.23 -1.90 -2.71
N ALA A 49 -13.51 -2.64 -3.56
CA ALA A 49 -12.18 -2.24 -4.02
C ALA A 49 -12.18 -0.86 -4.72
N LEU A 50 -13.24 -0.52 -5.44
CA LEU A 50 -13.39 0.77 -6.14
C LEU A 50 -13.64 1.97 -5.21
N VAL A 51 -13.98 1.74 -3.94
CA VAL A 51 -14.30 2.81 -2.98
C VAL A 51 -13.49 2.73 -1.69
N ASN A 52 -12.78 1.63 -1.44
CA ASN A 52 -11.95 1.43 -0.27
C ASN A 52 -10.75 2.38 -0.30
N LYS A 53 -10.74 3.35 0.62
CA LYS A 53 -9.72 4.41 0.66
C LYS A 53 -8.33 3.87 0.98
N ASP A 54 -8.24 2.82 1.78
CA ASP A 54 -6.96 2.26 2.19
C ASP A 54 -6.33 1.46 1.04
N PHE A 55 -7.11 0.63 0.35
CA PHE A 55 -6.69 -0.04 -0.88
C PHE A 55 -6.26 0.96 -1.95
N LEU A 56 -7.11 1.95 -2.25
CA LEU A 56 -6.82 2.95 -3.27
C LEU A 56 -5.58 3.78 -2.91
N GLY A 57 -5.45 4.20 -1.65
CA GLY A 57 -4.30 4.96 -1.17
C GLY A 57 -3.00 4.15 -1.16
N ALA A 58 -3.06 2.86 -0.80
CA ALA A 58 -1.89 1.98 -0.77
C ALA A 58 -1.37 1.60 -2.16
N THR A 59 -2.24 1.65 -3.17
CA THR A 59 -1.93 1.21 -4.54
C THR A 59 -1.77 2.37 -5.52
N GLN A 60 -2.08 3.61 -5.12
CA GLN A 60 -2.07 4.76 -6.02
C GLN A 60 -0.66 5.08 -6.54
N LEU A 61 -0.55 5.16 -7.87
CA LEU A 61 0.66 5.63 -8.53
C LEU A 61 0.75 7.17 -8.52
N PRO A 62 1.97 7.73 -8.50
CA PRO A 62 2.20 9.14 -8.79
C PRO A 62 1.59 9.53 -10.15
N ALA A 63 1.07 10.75 -10.26
CA ALA A 63 0.36 11.19 -11.47
C ALA A 63 1.21 11.09 -12.75
N ALA A 64 2.51 11.38 -12.67
CA ALA A 64 3.42 11.25 -13.80
C ALA A 64 3.57 9.79 -14.27
N GLU A 65 3.65 8.84 -13.33
CA GLU A 65 3.73 7.41 -13.62
C GLU A 65 2.42 6.87 -14.18
N CYS A 66 1.27 7.29 -13.63
CA CYS A 66 -0.04 6.94 -14.17
C CYS A 66 -0.18 7.42 -15.63
N ASN A 67 0.22 8.66 -15.93
CA ASN A 67 0.19 9.18 -17.30
C ASN A 67 1.12 8.38 -18.24
N ALA A 68 2.32 8.03 -17.78
CA ALA A 68 3.25 7.21 -18.55
C ALA A 68 2.70 5.81 -18.82
N LEU A 69 2.09 5.17 -17.81
CA LEU A 69 1.45 3.86 -17.92
C LEU A 69 0.31 3.89 -18.94
N VAL A 70 -0.63 4.84 -18.81
CA VAL A 70 -1.77 4.97 -19.73
C VAL A 70 -1.30 5.23 -21.16
N LYS A 71 -0.27 6.07 -21.34
CA LYS A 71 0.28 6.36 -22.67
C LYS A 71 1.00 5.15 -23.28
N GLY A 72 1.80 4.44 -22.48
CA GLY A 72 2.60 3.28 -22.92
C GLY A 72 1.73 2.06 -23.27
N HIS A 73 0.56 1.94 -22.64
CA HIS A 73 -0.34 0.79 -22.76
C HIS A 73 -1.73 1.18 -23.27
N ALA A 74 -1.85 2.25 -24.06
CA ALA A 74 -3.14 2.80 -24.49
C ALA A 74 -4.05 1.78 -25.22
N SER A 75 -3.47 0.85 -25.99
CA SER A 75 -4.19 -0.22 -26.68
C SER A 75 -4.64 -1.38 -25.78
N GLN A 76 -4.23 -1.38 -24.52
CA GLN A 76 -4.48 -2.43 -23.51
C GLN A 76 -5.39 -1.94 -22.38
N VAL A 77 -5.95 -0.74 -22.51
CA VAL A 77 -6.94 -0.19 -21.58
C VAL A 77 -8.30 -0.79 -21.90
N VAL A 78 -8.81 -1.65 -21.02
CA VAL A 78 -10.09 -2.34 -21.20
C VAL A 78 -11.09 -1.85 -20.14
N PRO A 79 -12.31 -1.41 -20.51
CA PRO A 79 -13.31 -1.03 -19.53
C PRO A 79 -13.73 -2.23 -18.68
N ILE A 80 -13.87 -2.01 -17.38
CA ILE A 80 -14.48 -2.97 -16.46
C ILE A 80 -15.96 -2.57 -16.34
N PRO A 81 -16.93 -3.49 -16.56
CA PRO A 81 -18.33 -3.22 -16.26
C PRO A 81 -18.47 -2.72 -14.82
N ALA A 82 -19.05 -1.53 -14.66
CA ALA A 82 -19.25 -0.94 -13.35
C ALA A 82 -20.14 -1.87 -12.50
N PRO A 83 -19.65 -2.35 -11.33
CA PRO A 83 -20.45 -3.23 -10.49
C PRO A 83 -21.64 -2.46 -9.92
N ALA A 84 -22.85 -2.93 -10.21
CA ALA A 84 -24.06 -2.38 -9.63
C ALA A 84 -24.22 -2.90 -8.20
N ASP A 85 -23.76 -2.14 -7.20
CA ASP A 85 -24.01 -2.42 -5.79
C ASP A 85 -24.87 -1.31 -5.16
N PRO A 86 -26.12 -1.60 -4.76
CA PRO A 86 -26.99 -0.63 -4.07
C PRO A 86 -26.41 -0.09 -2.76
N ARG A 87 -25.49 -0.83 -2.14
CA ARG A 87 -24.81 -0.42 -0.90
C ARG A 87 -23.67 0.57 -1.18
N LEU A 88 -23.11 0.56 -2.39
CA LEU A 88 -21.93 1.33 -2.80
C LEU A 88 -22.18 2.04 -4.14
N PRO A 89 -23.14 2.99 -4.20
CA PRO A 89 -23.48 3.68 -5.44
C PRO A 89 -22.31 4.45 -6.06
N GLU A 90 -21.34 4.87 -5.25
CA GLU A 90 -20.14 5.59 -5.71
C GLU A 90 -19.24 4.72 -6.57
N ALA A 91 -19.26 3.39 -6.42
CA ALA A 91 -18.43 2.48 -7.21
C ALA A 91 -18.72 2.61 -8.71
N SER A 92 -20.00 2.76 -9.07
CA SER A 92 -20.44 2.93 -10.45
C SER A 92 -19.96 4.25 -11.09
N ALA A 93 -19.78 5.29 -10.28
CA ALA A 93 -19.33 6.60 -10.76
C ALA A 93 -17.82 6.66 -11.08
N ARG A 94 -17.05 5.63 -10.70
CA ARG A 94 -15.58 5.61 -10.83
C ARG A 94 -15.07 5.26 -12.23
N GLN A 95 -15.94 4.80 -13.13
CA GLN A 95 -15.62 4.35 -14.49
C GLN A 95 -14.31 3.52 -14.53
N PRO A 96 -14.34 2.29 -14.02
CA PRO A 96 -13.13 1.49 -13.88
C PRO A 96 -12.66 0.92 -15.21
N PHE A 97 -11.34 0.85 -15.38
CA PHE A 97 -10.64 0.21 -16.50
C PHE A 97 -9.51 -0.64 -15.95
N VAL A 98 -9.13 -1.70 -16.67
CA VAL A 98 -7.92 -2.47 -16.41
C VAL A 98 -6.88 -2.19 -17.49
N ILE A 99 -5.62 -2.11 -17.08
CA ILE A 99 -4.46 -2.15 -17.95
C ILE A 99 -3.72 -3.45 -17.63
N GLN A 100 -3.66 -4.36 -18.59
CA GLN A 100 -2.90 -5.60 -18.46
C GLN A 100 -1.86 -5.68 -19.58
N PRO A 101 -0.58 -5.40 -19.29
CA PRO A 101 0.49 -5.64 -20.24
C PRO A 101 0.56 -7.12 -20.63
N PRO A 102 0.95 -7.46 -21.88
CA PRO A 102 1.01 -8.83 -22.35
C PRO A 102 2.02 -9.64 -21.54
N ALA A 103 1.66 -10.88 -21.20
CA ALA A 103 2.48 -11.79 -20.38
C ALA A 103 2.85 -11.24 -18.98
N SER A 104 2.11 -10.25 -18.48
CA SER A 104 2.29 -9.70 -17.13
C SER A 104 1.44 -10.46 -16.11
N GLU A 105 2.06 -10.84 -15.00
CA GLU A 105 1.38 -11.31 -13.78
C GLU A 105 0.80 -10.15 -12.96
N SER A 106 0.96 -8.92 -13.46
CA SER A 106 0.45 -7.70 -12.84
C SER A 106 -0.54 -6.98 -13.74
N VAL A 107 -1.54 -6.38 -13.10
CA VAL A 107 -2.50 -5.47 -13.73
C VAL A 107 -2.51 -4.14 -12.99
N TRP A 108 -3.06 -3.12 -13.65
CA TRP A 108 -3.32 -1.84 -13.04
C TRP A 108 -4.79 -1.49 -13.19
N LEU A 109 -5.38 -1.00 -12.12
CA LEU A 109 -6.71 -0.43 -12.10
C LEU A 109 -6.60 1.06 -12.44
N LEU A 110 -7.27 1.47 -13.50
CA LEU A 110 -7.43 2.87 -13.90
C LEU A 110 -8.84 3.32 -13.54
N LEU A 111 -8.97 4.37 -12.74
CA LEU A 111 -10.25 5.00 -12.41
C LEU A 111 -10.33 6.37 -13.08
N ARG A 112 -11.52 6.72 -13.56
CA ARG A 112 -11.83 8.06 -14.05
C ARG A 112 -13.03 8.62 -13.29
N SER A 113 -12.80 9.64 -12.49
CA SER A 113 -13.88 10.42 -11.90
C SER A 113 -14.45 11.42 -12.92
N ALA A 114 -15.62 11.96 -12.60
CA ALA A 114 -16.31 12.95 -13.42
C ALA A 114 -15.49 14.26 -13.64
N ASP A 115 -14.50 14.52 -12.78
CA ASP A 115 -13.55 15.63 -12.91
C ASP A 115 -12.45 15.38 -13.98
N GLY A 116 -12.47 14.20 -14.61
CA GLY A 116 -11.66 13.86 -15.78
C GLY A 116 -10.21 13.51 -15.51
N LYS A 117 -9.75 13.52 -14.24
CA LYS A 117 -8.37 13.14 -13.90
C LYS A 117 -8.27 11.63 -13.67
N PRO A 118 -7.44 10.90 -14.44
CA PRO A 118 -7.25 9.48 -14.21
C PRO A 118 -6.43 9.25 -12.92
N SER A 119 -6.80 8.22 -12.15
CA SER A 119 -5.92 7.63 -11.13
C SER A 119 -5.60 6.20 -11.49
N CYS A 120 -4.33 5.80 -11.33
CA CYS A 120 -3.86 4.45 -11.58
C CYS A 120 -3.48 3.79 -10.27
N HIS A 121 -3.81 2.52 -10.13
CA HIS A 121 -3.64 1.73 -8.91
C HIS A 121 -2.96 0.41 -9.24
N GLY A 122 -1.81 0.12 -8.63
CA GLY A 122 -1.06 -1.12 -8.81
C GLY A 122 0.46 -0.95 -8.66
N PRO A 123 1.26 -1.95 -9.06
CA PRO A 123 0.83 -3.21 -9.67
C PRO A 123 -0.03 -4.05 -8.72
N LEU A 124 -1.12 -4.63 -9.24
CA LEU A 124 -1.99 -5.56 -8.54
C LEU A 124 -1.72 -6.98 -9.05
N PRO A 125 -1.84 -8.01 -8.19
CA PRO A 125 -1.70 -9.39 -8.62
C PRO A 125 -2.86 -9.75 -9.58
N ALA A 126 -2.51 -10.12 -10.81
CA ALA A 126 -3.45 -10.18 -11.93
C ALA A 126 -4.56 -11.20 -11.71
N ARG A 127 -4.23 -12.37 -11.17
CA ARG A 127 -5.19 -13.47 -10.95
C ARG A 127 -6.29 -13.06 -9.99
N GLU A 128 -5.92 -12.46 -8.87
CA GLU A 128 -6.80 -12.10 -7.77
C GLU A 128 -7.70 -10.94 -8.18
N PHE A 129 -7.11 -9.88 -8.74
CA PHE A 129 -7.88 -8.72 -9.20
C PHE A 129 -8.84 -9.08 -10.34
N MET A 130 -8.38 -9.83 -11.35
CA MET A 130 -9.26 -10.26 -12.45
C MET A 130 -10.32 -11.27 -11.97
N GLY A 131 -10.04 -12.02 -10.91
CA GLY A 131 -11.03 -12.84 -10.22
C GLY A 131 -12.18 -12.00 -9.63
N LEU A 132 -11.90 -10.83 -9.05
CA LEU A 132 -12.94 -9.88 -8.60
C LEU A 132 -13.76 -9.35 -9.78
N VAL A 133 -13.07 -8.95 -10.86
CA VAL A 133 -13.71 -8.44 -12.07
C VAL A 133 -14.66 -9.48 -12.68
N GLN A 134 -14.23 -10.73 -12.78
CA GLN A 134 -15.06 -11.80 -13.33
C GLN A 134 -16.27 -12.10 -12.44
N ARG A 135 -16.11 -12.09 -11.10
CA ARG A 135 -17.24 -12.28 -10.17
C ARG A 135 -18.27 -11.16 -10.29
N ALA A 136 -17.84 -9.93 -10.52
CA ALA A 136 -18.74 -8.78 -10.68
C ALA A 136 -19.51 -8.78 -12.01
N ALA A 137 -19.06 -9.55 -13.00
CA ALA A 137 -19.70 -9.65 -14.31
C ALA A 137 -20.76 -10.78 -14.40
N ASN A 138 -20.83 -11.65 -13.39
CA ASN A 138 -21.78 -12.78 -13.30
C ASN A 138 -22.91 -12.47 -12.34
#